data_AF-A0A523BX28-F1
#
_entry.id   AF-A0A523BX28-F1
#
_cell.length_a   1.000
_cell.length_b   1.000
_cell.length_c   1.000
_cell.angle_alpha   90.00
_cell.angle_beta   90.00
_cell.angle_gamma   90.00
#
_symmetry.space_group_name_H-M   'P 1'
#
loop_
_entity.id
_entity.type
_entity.pdbx_description
1 polymer ?
#
loop_
_entity_poly.entity_id
_entity_poly.type
_entity_poly.pdbx_seq_one_letter_code
_entity_poly.pdbx_strand_id
1 'polypeptide(L)'
;MVENSPWLSLSEAAQLLGVHFTTLRRWTNAGLVEHIRTPGGKRKYTRKAIEEFLERHRSQASNPLALHQFTSKLASKTREELRASAIADQSWYLQLSEAHRMQMRASGNRLIGLLFQYCARDANGDVFLKEGERIAHEYGRFCFSVGMTLAECTRTFLFFRRSMLNSIHETGTLQGMADMDSHQLFQRMIYFLDEITVGMVSEYSNS
;
A
#
# COMPACT_ATOMS: atom_id res chain seq x y z
N MET A 1 17.79 -0.62 -31.60
CA MET A 1 18.26 0.30 -30.53
C MET A 1 17.02 0.95 -29.94
N VAL A 2 16.57 0.51 -28.76
CA VAL A 2 15.39 1.09 -28.10
C VAL A 2 15.86 2.35 -27.38
N GLU A 3 15.39 3.51 -27.80
CA GLU A 3 15.69 4.78 -27.15
C GLU A 3 15.31 4.73 -25.66
N ASN A 4 16.30 4.82 -24.79
CA ASN A 4 16.12 5.05 -23.36
C ASN A 4 15.60 6.48 -23.17
N SER A 5 14.31 6.69 -23.42
CA SER A 5 13.68 7.98 -23.13
C SER A 5 13.84 8.27 -21.63
N PRO A 6 14.34 9.44 -21.21
CA PRO A 6 14.55 9.78 -19.81
C PRO A 6 13.24 9.91 -19.00
N TRP A 7 12.09 9.66 -19.64
CA TRP A 7 10.75 9.95 -19.15
C TRP A 7 9.94 8.68 -18.86
N LEU A 8 9.76 8.42 -17.58
CA LEU A 8 8.89 7.37 -17.07
C LEU A 8 7.41 7.79 -17.17
N SER A 9 6.55 6.86 -17.55
CA SER A 9 5.11 6.97 -17.35
C SER A 9 4.73 6.91 -15.86
N LEU A 10 3.48 7.25 -15.54
CA LEU A 10 2.95 7.12 -14.18
C LEU A 10 3.11 5.69 -13.62
N SER A 11 2.86 4.66 -14.43
CA SER A 11 2.96 3.27 -13.98
C SER A 11 4.42 2.87 -13.74
N GLU A 12 5.33 3.21 -14.65
CA GLU A 12 6.77 2.93 -14.49
C GLU A 12 7.37 3.66 -13.30
N ALA A 13 6.99 4.92 -13.08
CA ALA A 13 7.44 5.71 -11.94
C ALA A 13 6.88 5.16 -10.62
N ALA A 14 5.60 4.76 -10.59
CA ALA A 14 5.00 4.15 -9.40
C ALA A 14 5.62 2.78 -9.08
N GLN A 15 5.94 2.02 -10.11
CA GLN A 15 6.68 0.77 -10.01
C GLN A 15 8.06 1.01 -9.38
N LEU A 16 8.81 2.01 -9.87
CA LEU A 16 10.11 2.37 -9.30
C LEU A 16 10.00 2.81 -7.83
N LEU A 17 8.93 3.51 -7.47
CA LEU A 17 8.64 3.90 -6.09
C LEU A 17 8.13 2.77 -5.19
N GLY A 18 7.80 1.60 -5.73
CA GLY A 18 7.16 0.52 -4.95
C GLY A 18 5.80 0.90 -4.37
N VAL A 19 5.05 1.81 -5.01
CA VAL A 19 3.69 2.20 -4.61
C VAL A 19 2.70 2.03 -5.75
N HIS A 20 1.41 2.06 -5.44
CA HIS A 20 0.38 2.01 -6.47
C HIS A 20 0.32 3.33 -7.27
N PHE A 21 -0.03 3.26 -8.56
CA PHE A 21 -0.06 4.44 -9.44
C PHE A 21 -1.03 5.54 -8.99
N THR A 22 -2.11 5.19 -8.30
CA THR A 22 -3.07 6.17 -7.74
C THR A 22 -2.45 6.96 -6.59
N THR A 23 -1.58 6.33 -5.81
CA THR A 23 -0.80 6.99 -4.75
C THR A 23 0.18 7.98 -5.37
N LEU A 24 1.00 7.56 -6.35
CA LEU A 24 1.90 8.49 -7.04
C LEU A 24 1.15 9.65 -7.70
N ARG A 25 0.01 9.37 -8.36
CA ARG A 25 -0.83 10.43 -8.94
C ARG A 25 -1.26 11.45 -7.90
N ARG A 26 -1.64 11.00 -6.70
CA ARG A 26 -2.05 11.88 -5.61
C ARG A 26 -0.90 12.72 -5.11
N TRP A 27 0.26 12.12 -4.85
CA TRP A 27 1.46 12.85 -4.43
C TRP A 27 1.89 13.89 -5.46
N THR A 28 1.76 13.56 -6.74
CA THR A 28 2.03 14.49 -7.82
C THR A 28 1.05 15.67 -7.84
N ASN A 29 -0.25 15.41 -7.57
CA ASN A 29 -1.24 16.48 -7.44
C ASN A 29 -0.99 17.37 -6.22
N ALA A 30 -0.43 16.80 -5.15
CA ALA A 30 -0.04 17.51 -3.94
C ALA A 30 1.34 18.20 -4.05
N GLY A 31 2.00 18.15 -5.22
CA GLY A 31 3.31 18.77 -5.44
C GLY A 31 4.48 18.04 -4.75
N LEU A 32 4.27 16.84 -4.21
CA LEU A 32 5.29 16.09 -3.49
C LEU A 32 6.34 15.47 -4.43
N VAL A 33 5.93 15.10 -5.65
CA VAL A 33 6.78 14.51 -6.68
C VAL A 33 6.72 15.38 -7.92
N GLU A 34 7.88 15.79 -8.41
CA GLU A 34 7.99 16.58 -9.64
C GLU A 34 7.54 15.78 -10.86
N HIS A 35 6.84 16.45 -11.78
CA HIS A 35 6.37 15.85 -13.02
C HIS A 35 6.23 16.93 -14.09
N ILE A 36 6.24 16.50 -15.34
CA ILE A 36 5.76 17.31 -16.46
C ILE A 36 4.49 16.68 -17.04
N ARG A 37 3.75 17.46 -17.82
CA ARG A 37 2.66 16.94 -18.64
C ARG A 37 3.01 17.04 -20.11
N THR A 38 2.71 15.99 -20.86
CA THR A 38 2.75 16.07 -22.32
C THR A 38 1.60 16.94 -22.83
N PRO A 39 1.64 17.40 -24.09
CA PRO A 39 0.51 18.10 -24.71
C PRO A 39 -0.81 17.33 -24.62
N GLY A 40 -0.76 15.99 -24.66
CA GLY A 40 -1.92 15.10 -24.43
C GLY A 40 -2.31 14.91 -22.95
N GLY A 41 -1.78 15.70 -22.03
CA GLY A 41 -2.13 15.70 -20.60
C GLY A 41 -1.58 14.53 -19.78
N LYS A 42 -0.78 13.63 -20.37
CA LYS A 42 -0.19 12.49 -19.63
C LYS A 42 0.96 12.97 -18.76
N ARG A 43 1.05 12.47 -17.53
CA ARG A 43 2.17 12.75 -16.62
C ARG A 43 3.41 11.98 -17.06
N LYS A 44 4.55 12.66 -17.05
CA LYS A 44 5.88 12.08 -17.27
C LYS A 44 6.81 12.49 -16.13
N TYR A 45 7.65 11.55 -15.72
CA TYR A 45 8.54 11.69 -14.58
C TYR A 45 9.97 11.41 -15.03
N THR A 46 10.93 12.15 -14.51
CA THR A 46 12.34 11.76 -14.65
C THR A 46 12.65 10.72 -13.59
N ARG A 47 13.57 9.81 -13.91
CA ARG A 47 14.14 8.90 -12.90
C ARG A 47 14.70 9.68 -11.70
N LYS A 48 15.40 10.79 -11.98
CA LYS A 48 15.95 11.70 -10.97
C LYS A 48 14.90 12.21 -9.99
N ALA A 49 13.75 12.71 -10.46
CA ALA A 49 12.69 13.21 -9.58
C ALA A 49 12.14 12.12 -8.64
N ILE A 50 12.06 10.88 -9.12
CA ILE A 50 11.65 9.73 -8.32
C ILE A 50 12.70 9.37 -7.27
N GLU A 51 13.96 9.33 -7.67
CA GLU A 51 15.09 9.07 -6.77
C GLU A 51 15.25 10.19 -5.73
N GLU A 52 15.08 11.46 -6.09
CA GLU A 52 15.07 12.58 -5.15
C GLU A 52 13.90 12.54 -4.17
N PHE A 53 12.72 12.09 -4.60
CA PHE A 53 11.62 11.81 -3.67
C PHE A 53 11.99 10.70 -2.70
N LEU A 54 12.61 9.61 -3.18
CA LEU A 54 13.05 8.51 -2.32
C LEU A 54 14.15 8.96 -1.34
N GLU A 55 15.12 9.73 -1.81
CA GLU A 55 16.27 10.21 -1.04
C GLU A 55 15.84 11.20 0.06
N ARG A 56 14.91 12.12 -0.25
CA ARG A 56 14.29 12.99 0.77
C ARG A 56 13.62 12.21 1.90
N HIS A 57 13.20 10.98 1.64
CA HIS A 57 12.53 10.11 2.60
C HIS A 57 13.38 8.88 2.94
N ARG A 58 14.70 8.89 2.73
CA ARG A 58 15.53 7.69 2.88
C ARG A 58 15.96 7.45 4.34
N SER A 59 16.03 6.18 4.74
CA SER A 59 17.08 5.65 5.63
C SER A 59 17.96 4.67 4.84
N GLN A 60 19.21 4.48 5.27
CA GLN A 60 20.35 4.12 4.40
C GLN A 60 20.25 2.82 3.57
N ALA A 61 19.30 1.91 3.81
CA ALA A 61 19.33 0.57 3.24
C ALA A 61 17.99 0.15 2.60
N SER A 62 17.83 0.27 1.27
CA SER A 62 16.88 -0.54 0.47
C SER A 62 16.98 -0.28 -1.04
N ASN A 63 17.03 -1.33 -1.87
CA ASN A 63 16.92 -1.24 -3.34
C ASN A 63 15.43 -1.11 -3.76
N PRO A 64 14.98 0.01 -4.37
CA PRO A 64 13.56 0.25 -4.68
C PRO A 64 12.94 -0.75 -5.66
N LEU A 65 13.71 -1.26 -6.63
CA LEU A 65 13.21 -2.22 -7.62
C LEU A 65 12.94 -3.59 -7.00
N ALA A 66 13.85 -4.05 -6.13
CA ALA A 66 13.66 -5.28 -5.35
C ALA A 66 12.40 -5.15 -4.48
N LEU A 67 12.24 -4.01 -3.79
CA LEU A 67 11.08 -3.73 -2.96
C LEU A 67 9.76 -3.84 -3.74
N HIS A 68 9.70 -3.30 -4.97
CA HIS A 68 8.51 -3.45 -5.80
C HIS A 68 8.19 -4.90 -6.16
N GLN A 69 9.18 -5.67 -6.64
CA GLN A 69 8.98 -7.08 -6.99
C GLN A 69 8.46 -7.87 -5.78
N PHE A 70 9.01 -7.62 -4.60
CA PHE A 70 8.52 -8.22 -3.36
C PHE A 70 7.10 -7.79 -2.99
N THR A 71 6.77 -6.49 -3.07
CA THR A 71 5.42 -6.00 -2.76
C THR A 71 4.36 -6.67 -3.64
N SER A 72 4.66 -6.87 -4.93
CA SER A 72 3.76 -7.55 -5.86
C SER A 72 3.57 -9.03 -5.52
N LYS A 73 4.65 -9.75 -5.17
CA LYS A 73 4.62 -11.16 -4.75
C LYS A 73 3.79 -11.34 -3.48
N LEU A 74 4.00 -10.49 -2.48
CA LEU A 74 3.25 -10.49 -1.24
C LEU A 74 1.78 -10.15 -1.44
N ALA A 75 1.46 -9.10 -2.22
CA ALA A 75 0.09 -8.78 -2.58
C ALA A 75 -0.62 -9.90 -3.35
N SER A 76 0.13 -10.75 -4.06
CA SER A 76 -0.42 -11.97 -4.66
C SER A 76 -0.70 -13.04 -3.60
N LYS A 77 0.26 -13.29 -2.69
CA LYS A 77 0.14 -14.32 -1.65
C LYS A 77 -0.96 -14.01 -0.62
N THR A 78 -1.00 -12.77 -0.13
CA THR A 78 -2.07 -12.30 0.78
C THR A 78 -3.45 -12.45 0.14
N ARG A 79 -3.54 -12.31 -1.18
CA ARG A 79 -4.80 -12.50 -1.91
C ARG A 79 -5.19 -13.97 -2.04
N GLU A 80 -4.22 -14.85 -2.26
CA GLU A 80 -4.41 -16.30 -2.28
C GLU A 80 -4.92 -16.78 -0.92
N GLU A 81 -4.24 -16.38 0.15
CA GLU A 81 -4.63 -16.71 1.52
C GLU A 81 -5.98 -16.12 1.92
N LEU A 82 -6.28 -14.87 1.55
CA LEU A 82 -7.60 -14.29 1.80
C LEU A 82 -8.72 -15.08 1.12
N ARG A 83 -8.48 -15.57 -0.10
CA ARG A 83 -9.43 -16.46 -0.80
C ARG A 83 -9.56 -17.82 -0.12
N ALA A 84 -8.46 -18.35 0.40
CA ALA A 84 -8.46 -19.59 1.17
C ALA A 84 -9.00 -19.42 2.61
N SER A 85 -9.13 -18.18 3.08
CA SER A 85 -9.62 -17.88 4.42
C SER A 85 -11.15 -17.91 4.49
N ALA A 86 -11.65 -18.13 5.71
CA ALA A 86 -13.08 -18.13 6.03
C ALA A 86 -13.81 -16.79 5.76
N ILE A 87 -13.14 -15.75 5.24
CA ILE A 87 -13.81 -14.52 4.81
C ILE A 87 -14.73 -14.75 3.61
N ALA A 88 -14.35 -15.65 2.70
CA ALA A 88 -15.14 -15.99 1.52
C ALA A 88 -16.49 -16.62 1.88
N ASP A 89 -16.55 -17.26 3.06
CA ASP A 89 -17.73 -17.93 3.60
C ASP A 89 -18.59 -17.01 4.49
N GLN A 90 -18.17 -15.75 4.72
CA GLN A 90 -18.96 -14.82 5.53
C GLN A 90 -20.17 -14.31 4.74
N SER A 91 -21.36 -14.42 5.35
CA SER A 91 -22.63 -14.02 4.72
C SER A 91 -22.60 -12.58 4.19
N TRP A 92 -22.10 -11.62 4.98
CA TRP A 92 -21.99 -10.22 4.57
C TRP A 92 -21.02 -10.02 3.39
N TYR A 93 -19.97 -10.83 3.28
CA TYR A 93 -18.99 -10.73 2.19
C TYR A 93 -19.56 -11.26 0.87
N LEU A 94 -20.41 -12.28 0.93
CA LEU A 94 -21.15 -12.81 -0.22
C LEU A 94 -22.18 -11.81 -0.77
N GLN A 95 -22.78 -11.00 0.12
CA GLN A 95 -23.74 -9.96 -0.25
C GLN A 95 -23.12 -8.76 -0.98
N LEU A 96 -21.80 -8.57 -0.89
CA LEU A 96 -21.12 -7.51 -1.61
C LEU A 96 -21.08 -7.78 -3.12
N SER A 97 -21.34 -6.72 -3.90
CA SER A 97 -21.15 -6.75 -5.35
C SER A 97 -19.69 -7.08 -5.72
N GLU A 98 -19.46 -7.57 -6.93
CA GLU A 98 -18.10 -7.79 -7.42
C GLU A 98 -17.28 -6.49 -7.44
N ALA A 99 -17.91 -5.37 -7.79
CA ALA A 99 -17.30 -4.05 -7.78
C ALA A 99 -16.83 -3.65 -6.37
N HIS A 100 -17.65 -3.88 -5.34
CA HIS A 100 -17.28 -3.63 -3.94
C HIS A 100 -16.09 -4.49 -3.52
N ARG A 101 -16.12 -5.80 -3.84
CA ARG A 101 -15.01 -6.71 -3.54
C ARG A 101 -13.72 -6.31 -4.29
N MET A 102 -13.83 -5.79 -5.51
CA MET A 102 -12.67 -5.25 -6.26
C MET A 102 -12.09 -4.00 -5.60
N GLN A 103 -12.94 -3.07 -5.15
CA GLN A 103 -12.50 -1.86 -4.45
C GLN A 103 -11.80 -2.18 -3.12
N MET A 104 -12.31 -3.15 -2.37
CA MET A 104 -11.67 -3.61 -1.14
C MET A 104 -10.29 -4.21 -1.42
N ARG A 105 -10.20 -5.07 -2.44
CA ARG A 105 -8.92 -5.64 -2.90
C ARG A 105 -7.92 -4.56 -3.34
N ALA A 106 -8.38 -3.56 -4.08
CA ALA A 106 -7.54 -2.45 -4.52
C ALA A 106 -6.99 -1.66 -3.34
N SER A 107 -7.80 -1.42 -2.31
CA SER A 107 -7.37 -0.73 -1.09
C SER A 107 -6.30 -1.51 -0.33
N GLY A 108 -6.52 -2.82 -0.11
CA GLY A 108 -5.52 -3.71 0.50
C GLY A 108 -4.18 -3.72 -0.24
N ASN A 109 -4.19 -3.86 -1.57
CA ASN A 109 -2.96 -3.85 -2.38
C ASN A 109 -2.17 -2.54 -2.26
N ARG A 110 -2.86 -1.39 -2.14
CA ARG A 110 -2.22 -0.10 -1.95
C ARG A 110 -1.56 -0.01 -0.57
N LEU A 111 -2.24 -0.51 0.48
CA LEU A 111 -1.71 -0.56 1.84
C LEU A 111 -0.45 -1.43 1.94
N ILE A 112 -0.37 -2.55 1.21
CA ILE A 112 0.84 -3.40 1.19
C ILE A 112 2.05 -2.59 0.70
N GLY A 113 1.93 -1.92 -0.44
CA GLY A 113 3.04 -1.10 -0.97
C GLY A 113 3.49 -0.01 0.01
N LEU A 114 2.52 0.67 0.63
CA LEU A 114 2.80 1.70 1.64
C LEU A 114 3.46 1.15 2.90
N LEU A 115 3.01 0.00 3.40
CA LEU A 115 3.65 -0.66 4.54
C LEU A 115 5.12 -0.94 4.25
N PHE A 116 5.42 -1.51 3.09
CA PHE A 116 6.80 -1.82 2.72
C PHE A 116 7.67 -0.58 2.62
N GLN A 117 7.15 0.50 2.04
CA GLN A 117 7.87 1.77 2.02
C GLN A 117 8.06 2.34 3.44
N TYR A 118 7.05 2.25 4.30
CA TYR A 118 7.14 2.69 5.68
C TYR A 118 8.18 1.88 6.48
N CYS A 119 8.21 0.57 6.28
CA CYS A 119 9.10 -0.34 6.97
C CYS A 119 10.55 -0.26 6.50
N ALA A 120 10.79 -0.02 5.21
CA ALA A 120 12.12 0.13 4.63
C ALA A 120 12.86 1.42 5.07
N ARG A 121 12.35 2.13 6.08
CA ARG A 121 12.80 3.45 6.53
C ARG A 121 12.77 3.53 8.05
N ASP A 122 13.90 3.88 8.65
CA ASP A 122 14.02 4.10 10.10
C ASP A 122 13.56 5.49 10.51
N ALA A 123 13.68 6.46 9.61
CA ALA A 123 13.24 7.85 9.76
C ALA A 123 12.54 8.33 8.47
N ASN A 124 11.70 9.37 8.57
CA ASN A 124 10.99 9.99 7.45
C ASN A 124 9.97 9.08 6.71
N GLY A 125 9.42 8.08 7.41
CA GLY A 125 8.36 7.20 6.90
C GLY A 125 6.96 7.83 6.88
N ASP A 126 6.77 8.99 7.52
CA ASP A 126 5.46 9.59 7.80
C ASP A 126 4.61 9.84 6.56
N VAL A 127 5.22 10.15 5.42
CA VAL A 127 4.48 10.36 4.16
C VAL A 127 3.74 9.09 3.71
N PHE A 128 4.31 7.92 3.99
CA PHE A 128 3.70 6.63 3.64
C PHE A 128 2.63 6.23 4.65
N LEU A 129 2.87 6.50 5.94
CA LEU A 129 1.89 6.27 7.00
C LEU A 129 0.64 7.14 6.80
N LYS A 130 0.82 8.46 6.59
CA LYS A 130 -0.27 9.40 6.32
C LYS A 130 -1.09 9.03 5.09
N GLU A 131 -0.42 8.56 4.03
CA GLU A 131 -1.13 8.07 2.85
C GLU A 131 -1.89 6.77 3.12
N GLY A 132 -1.37 5.93 4.02
CA GLY A 132 -2.03 4.73 4.53
C GLY A 132 -3.30 5.07 5.33
N GLU A 133 -3.19 5.96 6.33
CA GLU A 133 -4.32 6.48 7.13
C GLU A 133 -5.42 7.01 6.21
N ARG A 134 -5.03 7.76 5.18
CA ARG A 134 -5.97 8.32 4.21
C ARG A 134 -6.70 7.24 3.41
N ILE A 135 -6.05 6.11 3.10
CA ILE A 135 -6.72 4.93 2.49
C ILE A 135 -7.63 4.25 3.52
N ALA A 136 -7.21 4.18 4.78
CA ALA A 136 -8.02 3.65 5.88
C ALA A 136 -9.35 4.41 6.02
N HIS A 137 -9.29 5.74 5.96
CA HIS A 137 -10.46 6.60 6.00
C HIS A 137 -11.35 6.39 4.76
N GLU A 138 -10.76 6.33 3.55
CA GLU A 138 -11.52 5.99 2.33
C GLU A 138 -12.23 4.64 2.47
N TYR A 139 -11.58 3.67 3.12
CA TYR A 139 -12.14 2.34 3.36
C TYR A 139 -13.26 2.35 4.40
N GLY A 140 -13.11 3.08 5.51
CA GLY A 140 -14.13 3.25 6.53
C GLY A 140 -15.42 3.86 5.96
N ARG A 141 -15.30 4.99 5.26
CA ARG A 141 -16.44 5.63 4.53
C ARG A 141 -17.08 4.68 3.52
N PHE A 142 -16.26 3.94 2.78
CA PHE A 142 -16.75 2.97 1.83
C PHE A 142 -17.59 1.88 2.51
N CYS A 143 -17.07 1.26 3.58
CA CYS A 143 -17.79 0.23 4.35
C CYS A 143 -19.13 0.76 4.89
N PHE A 144 -19.15 1.97 5.43
CA PHE A 144 -20.40 2.63 5.85
C PHE A 144 -21.38 2.79 4.68
N SER A 145 -20.90 3.32 3.55
CA SER A 145 -21.75 3.59 2.37
C SER A 145 -22.38 2.36 1.75
N VAL A 146 -21.78 1.17 1.94
CA VAL A 146 -22.31 -0.11 1.44
C VAL A 146 -23.10 -0.88 2.50
N GLY A 147 -23.34 -0.28 3.67
CA GLY A 147 -24.19 -0.83 4.73
C GLY A 147 -23.54 -1.94 5.58
N MET A 148 -22.22 -2.11 5.52
CA MET A 148 -21.51 -3.02 6.43
C MET A 148 -21.53 -2.45 7.83
N THR A 149 -21.73 -3.26 8.86
CA THR A 149 -21.56 -2.84 10.25
C THR A 149 -20.09 -2.53 10.57
N LEU A 150 -19.84 -1.74 11.63
CA LEU A 150 -18.48 -1.50 12.13
C LEU A 150 -17.76 -2.82 12.46
N ALA A 151 -18.48 -3.80 13.01
CA ALA A 151 -17.92 -5.11 13.32
C ALA A 151 -17.47 -5.86 12.05
N GLU A 152 -18.25 -5.82 10.97
CA GLU A 152 -17.90 -6.45 9.70
C GLU A 152 -16.74 -5.73 9.01
N CYS A 153 -16.74 -4.39 9.02
CA CYS A 153 -15.63 -3.57 8.54
C CYS A 153 -14.32 -3.93 9.26
N THR A 154 -14.35 -3.94 10.59
CA THR A 154 -13.21 -4.28 11.44
C THR A 154 -12.75 -5.72 11.19
N ARG A 155 -13.68 -6.68 11.15
CA ARG A 155 -13.37 -8.10 10.94
C ARG A 155 -12.73 -8.33 9.57
N THR A 156 -13.17 -7.61 8.54
CA THR A 156 -12.53 -7.63 7.22
C THR A 156 -11.08 -7.20 7.27
N PHE A 157 -10.79 -6.09 7.95
CA PHE A 157 -9.43 -5.59 8.07
C PHE A 157 -8.54 -6.57 8.84
N LEU A 158 -9.07 -7.18 9.91
CA LEU A 158 -8.34 -8.18 10.70
C LEU A 158 -8.00 -9.44 9.87
N PHE A 159 -8.90 -9.88 8.98
CA PHE A 159 -8.59 -10.97 8.04
C PHE A 159 -7.45 -10.59 7.10
N PHE A 160 -7.50 -9.39 6.52
CA PHE A 160 -6.43 -8.86 5.69
C PHE A 160 -5.10 -8.78 6.45
N ARG A 161 -5.11 -8.22 7.67
CA ARG A 161 -3.95 -8.12 8.54
C ARG A 161 -3.32 -9.48 8.81
N ARG A 162 -4.12 -10.47 9.22
CA ARG A 162 -3.62 -11.82 9.50
C ARG A 162 -3.03 -12.49 8.27
N SER A 163 -3.72 -12.40 7.14
CA SER A 163 -3.19 -12.95 5.89
C SER A 163 -1.89 -12.27 5.46
N MET A 164 -1.81 -10.94 5.60
CA MET A 164 -0.60 -10.22 5.26
C MET A 164 0.59 -10.65 6.13
N LEU A 165 0.40 -10.78 7.44
CA LEU A 165 1.44 -11.22 8.36
C LEU A 165 1.89 -12.67 8.07
N ASN A 166 0.95 -13.57 7.79
CA ASN A 166 1.27 -14.95 7.39
C ASN A 166 2.09 -15.00 6.11
N SER A 167 1.69 -14.25 5.07
CA SER A 167 2.43 -14.17 3.81
C SER A 167 3.86 -13.65 4.01
N ILE A 168 4.08 -12.71 4.94
CA ILE A 168 5.42 -12.18 5.26
C ILE A 168 6.30 -13.26 5.89
N HIS A 169 5.75 -14.04 6.83
CA HIS A 169 6.45 -15.17 7.42
C HIS A 169 6.81 -16.24 6.38
N GLU A 170 5.86 -16.63 5.52
CA GLU A 170 6.06 -17.70 4.53
C GLU A 170 7.01 -17.32 3.39
N THR A 171 7.05 -16.04 3.01
CA THR A 171 7.92 -15.57 1.92
C THR A 171 9.34 -15.24 2.37
N GLY A 172 9.66 -15.42 3.65
CA GLY A 172 10.97 -15.10 4.22
C GLY A 172 11.33 -13.62 4.13
N THR A 173 10.33 -12.72 4.09
CA THR A 173 10.59 -11.30 3.77
C THR A 173 11.40 -10.59 4.86
N LEU A 174 11.25 -11.01 6.12
CA LEU A 174 12.10 -10.55 7.23
C LEU A 174 13.58 -10.93 7.05
N GLN A 175 13.87 -12.04 6.37
CA GLN A 175 15.25 -12.47 6.09
C GLN A 175 15.86 -11.73 4.88
N GLY A 176 15.02 -11.21 3.96
CA GLY A 176 15.46 -10.46 2.78
C GLY A 176 15.70 -8.97 3.03
N MET A 177 15.14 -8.40 4.10
CA MET A 177 15.43 -7.03 4.56
C MET A 177 16.70 -7.04 5.40
N ALA A 178 17.86 -7.29 4.76
CA ALA A 178 19.15 -7.24 5.42
C ALA A 178 19.43 -5.81 5.95
N ASP A 179 19.97 -5.74 7.17
CA ASP A 179 20.35 -4.57 8.01
C ASP A 179 19.32 -4.01 9.01
N MET A 180 18.04 -4.41 8.97
CA MET A 180 17.10 -4.06 10.05
C MET A 180 17.02 -5.15 11.11
N ASP A 181 16.96 -4.77 12.39
CA ASP A 181 16.58 -5.71 13.45
C ASP A 181 15.17 -6.25 13.14
N SER A 182 15.07 -7.57 12.98
CA SER A 182 13.81 -8.27 12.73
C SER A 182 12.70 -7.89 13.72
N HIS A 183 13.07 -7.56 14.96
CA HIS A 183 12.14 -7.07 15.97
C HIS A 183 11.65 -5.67 15.66
N GLN A 184 12.55 -4.73 15.33
CA GLN A 184 12.19 -3.35 14.98
C GLN A 184 11.30 -3.30 13.74
N LEU A 185 11.63 -4.09 12.71
CA LEU A 185 10.81 -4.22 11.50
C LEU A 185 9.40 -4.73 11.83
N PHE A 186 9.30 -5.75 12.68
CA PHE A 186 8.02 -6.28 13.14
C PHE A 186 7.20 -5.24 13.92
N GLN A 187 7.82 -4.50 14.83
CA GLN A 187 7.16 -3.42 15.58
C GLN A 187 6.65 -2.31 14.67
N ARG A 188 7.44 -1.89 13.67
CA ARG A 188 7.01 -0.90 12.67
C ARG A 188 5.83 -1.40 11.85
N MET A 189 5.81 -2.68 11.49
CA MET A 189 4.66 -3.27 10.79
C MET A 189 3.39 -3.26 11.63
N ILE A 190 3.49 -3.67 12.90
CA ILE A 190 2.36 -3.63 13.83
C ILE A 190 1.84 -2.22 13.95
N TYR A 191 2.73 -1.26 14.22
CA TYR A 191 2.34 0.14 14.39
C TYR A 191 1.59 0.68 13.17
N PHE A 192 2.11 0.48 11.96
CA PHE A 192 1.43 0.91 10.75
C PHE A 192 0.02 0.29 10.65
N LEU A 193 -0.11 -1.02 10.84
CA LEU A 193 -1.39 -1.72 10.74
C LEU A 193 -2.40 -1.30 11.81
N ASP A 194 -1.92 -0.97 13.01
CA ASP A 194 -2.75 -0.47 14.11
C ASP A 194 -3.28 0.93 13.79
N GLU A 195 -2.44 1.84 13.29
CA GLU A 195 -2.88 3.17 12.83
C GLU A 195 -3.91 3.07 11.70
N ILE A 196 -3.73 2.15 10.75
CA ILE A 196 -4.75 1.90 9.71
C ILE A 196 -6.06 1.41 10.33
N THR A 197 -6.00 0.52 11.32
CA THR A 197 -7.21 0.01 11.99
C THR A 197 -7.95 1.14 12.70
N VAL A 198 -7.22 1.96 13.47
CA VAL A 198 -7.78 3.09 14.23
C VAL A 198 -8.39 4.12 13.29
N GLY A 199 -7.66 4.53 12.24
CA GLY A 199 -8.16 5.51 11.26
C GLY A 199 -9.41 5.04 10.52
N MET A 200 -9.45 3.75 10.13
CA MET A 200 -10.64 3.15 9.52
C MET A 200 -11.86 3.16 10.47
N VAL A 201 -11.67 2.72 11.72
CA VAL A 201 -12.75 2.67 12.73
C VAL A 201 -13.24 4.08 13.05
N SER A 202 -12.32 5.02 13.28
CA SER A 202 -12.66 6.41 13.60
C SER A 202 -13.47 7.05 12.47
N GLU A 203 -13.03 6.89 11.22
CA GLU A 203 -13.74 7.46 10.08
C GLU A 203 -15.11 6.80 9.87
N TYR A 204 -15.20 5.47 10.00
CA TYR A 204 -16.50 4.77 9.93
C TYR A 204 -17.47 5.31 10.98
N SER A 205 -17.03 5.49 12.23
CA SER A 205 -17.88 5.96 13.33
C SER A 205 -18.37 7.40 13.16
N ASN A 206 -17.68 8.20 12.34
CA ASN A 206 -18.01 9.60 12.09
C ASN A 206 -18.76 9.82 10.75
N SER A 207 -18.98 8.76 9.97
CA SER A 207 -19.72 8.78 8.69
C SER A 207 -21.21 8.61 8.90
#